data_AF-A0A1G4JAY6-F1
#
_entry.id   AF-A0A1G4JAY6-F1
#
_cell.length_a   1.000
_cell.length_b   1.000
_cell.length_c   1.000
_cell.angle_alpha   90.00
_cell.angle_beta   90.00
_cell.angle_gamma   90.00
#
_symmetry.space_group_name_H-M   'P 1'
#
loop_
_entity.id
_entity.type
_entity.pdbx_description
1 polymer ?
#
loop_
_entity_poly.entity_id
_entity_poly.type
_entity_poly.pdbx_seq_one_letter_code
_entity_poly.pdbx_strand_id
1 'polypeptide(L)'
;MSIVPNHNYRSTVSSTDGHQTASNAAPALPDTLRSQNGGATPLSTLVNGKHPLEPKLQNWDHTQRQRDLQQYRQVFGLAEPMKREMELAIVQNSDFNPLSLGTASSSSNLTSGLHQDILRNREASVDWEDVYPGSVVSGGVSLGVDVHGAIEKSLGI
;
A
#
# COMPACT_ATOMS: atom_id res chain seq x y z
N MET A 1 -11.95 -14.84 -34.17
CA MET A 1 -10.97 -15.84 -33.73
C MET A 1 -9.60 -15.33 -34.14
N SER A 2 -8.84 -14.72 -33.22
CA SER A 2 -7.55 -14.08 -33.52
C SER A 2 -6.41 -15.08 -33.27
N ILE A 3 -5.65 -15.40 -34.31
CA ILE A 3 -4.52 -16.36 -34.29
C ILE A 3 -3.19 -15.57 -34.23
N VAL A 4 -3.16 -14.48 -33.48
CA VAL A 4 -1.93 -13.69 -33.30
C VAL A 4 -1.40 -13.95 -31.89
N PRO A 5 -0.23 -14.61 -31.76
CA PRO A 5 0.43 -14.77 -30.47
C PRO A 5 0.74 -13.42 -29.82
N ASN A 6 0.63 -13.34 -28.50
CA ASN A 6 0.97 -12.13 -27.76
C ASN A 6 2.47 -11.78 -27.95
N HIS A 7 2.78 -10.49 -27.98
CA HIS A 7 4.13 -9.96 -28.21
C HIS A 7 5.09 -10.11 -27.00
N ASN A 8 4.77 -11.01 -26.07
CA ASN A 8 5.56 -11.25 -24.85
C ASN A 8 6.55 -12.39 -25.04
N TYR A 9 7.42 -12.28 -26.05
CA TYR A 9 8.50 -13.24 -26.26
C TYR A 9 9.71 -12.87 -25.41
N ARG A 10 10.06 -13.71 -24.42
CA ARG A 10 11.32 -13.59 -23.69
C ARG A 10 12.44 -14.18 -24.55
N SER A 11 13.39 -13.34 -24.99
CA SER A 11 14.57 -13.75 -25.77
C SER A 11 15.71 -14.29 -24.92
N THR A 12 15.60 -14.19 -23.58
CA THR A 12 16.61 -14.63 -22.62
C THR A 12 15.95 -15.42 -21.50
N VAL A 13 16.51 -16.57 -21.16
CA VAL A 13 16.08 -17.36 -19.99
C VAL A 13 16.95 -16.95 -18.81
N SER A 14 16.37 -16.26 -17.83
CA SER A 14 17.00 -16.02 -16.53
C SER A 14 16.31 -16.89 -15.49
N SER A 15 17.10 -17.64 -14.72
CA SER A 15 16.62 -18.45 -13.59
C SER A 15 16.24 -17.59 -12.36
N THR A 16 16.63 -16.32 -12.37
CA THR A 16 16.38 -15.36 -11.30
C THR A 16 15.66 -14.14 -11.86
N ASP A 17 14.46 -13.87 -11.32
CA ASP A 17 13.82 -12.56 -11.48
C ASP A 17 14.45 -11.63 -10.43
N GLY A 18 14.87 -10.42 -10.81
CA GLY A 18 15.59 -9.47 -9.93
C GLY A 18 14.81 -8.99 -8.70
N HIS A 19 13.57 -9.46 -8.50
CA HIS A 19 12.74 -9.21 -7.32
C HIS A 19 12.75 -10.37 -6.31
N GLN A 20 13.37 -11.50 -6.63
CA GLN A 20 13.41 -12.67 -5.76
C GLN A 20 14.75 -12.80 -5.05
N THR A 21 14.71 -13.15 -3.77
CA THR A 21 15.90 -13.43 -2.98
C THR A 21 16.64 -14.63 -3.57
N ALA A 22 17.89 -14.43 -3.99
CA ALA A 22 18.76 -15.51 -4.48
C ALA A 22 19.45 -16.24 -3.32
N SER A 23 19.86 -17.48 -3.54
CA SER A 23 20.64 -18.25 -2.57
C SER A 23 22.06 -17.69 -2.45
N ASN A 24 22.56 -17.58 -1.22
CA ASN A 24 23.93 -17.16 -0.95
C ASN A 24 24.97 -18.18 -1.45
N ALA A 25 24.61 -19.46 -1.51
CA ALA A 25 25.52 -20.53 -1.96
C ALA A 25 25.49 -20.75 -3.48
N ALA A 26 24.36 -20.45 -4.12
CA ALA A 26 24.18 -20.59 -5.57
C ALA A 26 23.33 -19.42 -6.09
N PRO A 27 23.97 -18.32 -6.54
CA PRO A 27 23.26 -17.09 -6.94
C PRO A 27 22.28 -17.27 -8.11
N ALA A 28 22.46 -18.33 -8.91
CA ALA A 28 21.57 -18.67 -10.02
C ALA A 28 20.29 -19.40 -9.58
N LEU A 29 20.16 -19.76 -8.30
CA LEU A 29 18.99 -20.43 -7.75
C LEU A 29 18.20 -19.48 -6.83
N PRO A 30 16.87 -19.41 -6.99
CA PRO A 30 16.03 -18.67 -6.05
C PRO A 30 16.05 -19.34 -4.67
N ASP A 31 16.11 -18.53 -3.62
CA ASP A 31 16.05 -18.94 -2.22
C ASP A 31 14.57 -19.07 -1.80
N THR A 32 13.99 -20.23 -2.06
CA THR A 32 12.58 -20.55 -1.77
C THR A 32 12.30 -20.64 -0.27
N LEU A 33 13.33 -20.88 0.56
CA LEU A 33 13.20 -20.93 2.01
C LEU A 33 13.10 -19.53 2.60
N ARG A 34 13.94 -18.59 2.15
CA ARG A 34 13.91 -17.20 2.60
C ARG A 34 12.74 -16.42 2.02
N SER A 35 12.36 -16.69 0.77
CA SER A 35 11.16 -16.09 0.17
C SER A 35 9.85 -16.70 0.68
N GLN A 36 9.92 -17.76 1.51
CA GLN A 36 8.77 -18.51 2.03
C GLN A 36 7.80 -19.02 0.94
N ASN A 37 8.21 -18.98 -0.32
CA ASN A 37 7.44 -19.45 -1.46
C ASN A 37 7.93 -20.85 -1.84
N GLY A 38 7.28 -21.86 -1.28
CA GLY A 38 7.35 -23.25 -1.77
C GLY A 38 8.35 -24.19 -1.07
N GLY A 39 9.05 -23.77 -0.02
CA GLY A 39 9.88 -24.66 0.80
C GLY A 39 9.17 -25.14 2.06
N ALA A 40 9.14 -26.46 2.31
CA ALA A 40 8.75 -27.21 3.54
C ALA A 40 7.53 -26.76 4.36
N THR A 41 6.76 -25.76 3.95
CA THR A 41 5.45 -25.44 4.52
C THR A 41 4.50 -26.50 3.99
N PRO A 42 3.94 -27.37 4.85
CA PRO A 42 3.03 -28.39 4.36
C PRO A 42 1.87 -27.70 3.65
N LEU A 43 1.37 -28.28 2.56
CA LEU A 43 0.27 -27.71 1.79
C LEU A 43 -0.96 -27.42 2.68
N SER A 44 -1.11 -28.18 3.76
CA SER A 44 -2.08 -27.94 4.83
C SER A 44 -1.84 -26.63 5.61
N THR A 45 -0.61 -26.15 5.81
CA THR A 45 -0.34 -24.82 6.40
C THR A 45 -0.59 -23.71 5.38
N LEU A 46 -0.33 -23.95 4.09
CA LEU A 46 -0.68 -22.99 3.02
C LEU A 46 -2.20 -22.87 2.84
N VAL A 47 -2.95 -23.96 3.04
CA VAL A 47 -4.41 -24.04 2.84
C VAL A 47 -5.20 -23.78 4.14
N ASN A 48 -4.74 -24.25 5.30
CA ASN A 48 -5.42 -24.14 6.60
C ASN A 48 -4.68 -23.24 7.63
N GLY A 49 -3.44 -22.84 7.38
CA GLY A 49 -2.59 -22.18 8.39
C GLY A 49 -2.80 -20.68 8.56
N LYS A 50 -3.66 -20.06 7.75
CA LYS A 50 -4.03 -18.65 7.92
C LYS A 50 -5.22 -18.54 8.86
N HIS A 51 -5.11 -17.65 9.84
CA HIS A 51 -6.21 -17.43 10.76
C HIS A 51 -7.44 -16.93 9.97
N PRO A 52 -8.68 -17.41 10.23
CA PRO A 52 -9.84 -17.00 9.45
C PRO A 52 -10.15 -15.49 9.52
N LEU A 53 -9.63 -14.79 10.53
CA LEU A 53 -9.73 -13.34 10.64
C LEU A 53 -8.54 -12.60 10.02
N GLU A 54 -7.44 -13.25 9.71
CA GLU A 54 -6.29 -12.60 9.05
C GLU A 54 -6.67 -11.93 7.73
N PRO A 55 -7.38 -12.59 6.77
CA PRO A 55 -7.80 -11.91 5.56
C PRO A 55 -8.84 -10.81 5.84
N LYS A 56 -9.60 -10.91 6.94
CA LYS A 56 -10.58 -9.88 7.32
C LYS A 56 -9.91 -8.65 7.91
N LEU A 57 -8.90 -8.83 8.75
CA LEU A 57 -8.08 -7.77 9.34
C LEU A 57 -7.28 -7.06 8.24
N GLN A 58 -6.65 -7.83 7.34
CA GLN A 58 -5.91 -7.26 6.21
C GLN A 58 -6.79 -6.43 5.27
N ASN A 59 -8.05 -6.82 5.07
CA ASN A 59 -8.99 -6.13 4.18
C ASN A 59 -10.05 -5.30 4.93
N TRP A 60 -9.84 -4.99 6.21
CA TRP A 60 -10.85 -4.35 7.06
C TRP A 60 -11.32 -3.02 6.46
N ASP A 61 -10.38 -2.12 6.18
CA ASP A 61 -10.68 -0.79 5.64
C ASP A 61 -11.34 -0.85 4.26
N HIS A 62 -10.90 -1.81 3.43
CA HIS A 62 -11.51 -2.02 2.12
C HIS A 62 -12.95 -2.50 2.23
N THR A 63 -13.19 -3.47 3.13
CA THR A 63 -14.52 -4.05 3.36
C THR A 63 -15.46 -3.02 3.97
N GLN A 64 -14.99 -2.20 4.92
CA GLN A 64 -15.78 -1.13 5.52
C GLN A 64 -16.19 -0.10 4.47
N ARG A 65 -15.25 0.38 3.66
CA ARG A 65 -15.54 1.32 2.57
C ARG A 65 -16.53 0.76 1.57
N GLN A 66 -16.36 -0.50 1.16
CA GLN A 66 -17.29 -1.15 0.23
C GLN A 66 -18.71 -1.26 0.82
N ARG A 67 -18.82 -1.55 2.12
CA ARG A 67 -20.10 -1.59 2.84
C ARG A 67 -20.78 -0.22 2.83
N ASP A 68 -20.02 0.85 3.06
CA ASP A 68 -20.56 2.20 3.08
C ASP A 68 -21.02 2.66 1.69
N LEU A 69 -20.23 2.38 0.64
CA LEU A 69 -20.65 2.64 -0.75
C LEU A 69 -21.90 1.86 -1.15
N GLN A 70 -22.06 0.62 -0.67
CA GLN A 70 -23.28 -0.15 -0.87
C GLN A 70 -24.48 0.49 -0.16
N GLN A 71 -24.28 0.99 1.07
CA GLN A 71 -25.32 1.70 1.81
C GLN A 71 -25.73 2.99 1.07
N TYR A 72 -24.77 3.77 0.59
CA TYR A 72 -25.09 4.97 -0.22
C TYR A 72 -25.78 4.61 -1.53
N ARG A 73 -25.37 3.53 -2.18
CA ARG A 73 -26.05 3.03 -3.37
C ARG A 73 -27.52 2.69 -3.09
N GLN A 74 -27.83 2.12 -1.93
CA GLN A 74 -29.20 1.77 -1.54
C GLN A 74 -30.04 3.00 -1.22
N VAL A 75 -29.46 4.01 -0.56
CA VAL A 75 -30.21 5.20 -0.12
C VAL A 75 -30.32 6.27 -1.21
N PHE A 76 -29.23 6.53 -1.94
CA PHE A 76 -29.10 7.65 -2.87
C PHE A 76 -28.92 7.21 -4.35
N GLY A 77 -28.86 5.91 -4.61
CA GLY A 77 -28.62 5.37 -5.95
C GLY A 77 -27.15 5.42 -6.36
N LEU A 78 -26.89 5.21 -7.65
CA LEU A 78 -25.51 5.02 -8.18
C LEU A 78 -24.68 6.31 -8.27
N ALA A 79 -25.31 7.49 -8.25
CA ALA A 79 -24.62 8.76 -8.46
C ALA A 79 -23.69 9.13 -7.29
N GLU A 80 -24.13 8.87 -6.04
CA GLU A 80 -23.38 9.19 -4.83
C GLU A 80 -22.05 8.42 -4.69
N PRO A 81 -22.02 7.07 -4.80
CA PRO A 81 -20.78 6.33 -4.69
C PRO A 81 -19.80 6.66 -5.83
N MET A 82 -20.30 6.92 -7.04
CA MET A 82 -19.46 7.33 -8.16
C MET A 82 -18.82 8.69 -7.91
N LYS A 83 -19.60 9.67 -7.44
CA LYS A 83 -19.10 11.00 -7.11
C LYS A 83 -17.99 10.93 -6.06
N ARG A 84 -18.18 10.16 -4.97
CA ARG A 84 -17.15 10.02 -3.93
C ARG A 84 -15.86 9.40 -4.44
N GLU A 85 -15.96 8.32 -5.22
CA GLU A 85 -14.76 7.69 -5.79
C GLU A 85 -14.02 8.64 -6.74
N MET A 86 -14.75 9.45 -7.53
CA MET A 86 -14.16 10.48 -8.37
C MET A 86 -13.50 11.59 -7.55
N GLU A 87 -14.14 12.08 -6.49
CA GLU A 87 -13.57 13.10 -5.60
C GLU A 87 -12.30 12.58 -4.92
N LEU A 88 -12.32 11.34 -4.44
CA LEU A 88 -11.17 10.69 -3.84
C LEU A 88 -10.03 10.53 -4.84
N ALA A 89 -10.32 10.12 -6.09
CA ALA A 89 -9.32 10.03 -7.14
C ALA A 89 -8.72 11.40 -7.52
N ILE A 90 -9.53 12.46 -7.54
CA ILE A 90 -9.03 13.82 -7.78
C ILE A 90 -8.07 14.22 -6.67
N VAL A 91 -8.47 14.07 -5.40
CA VAL A 91 -7.66 14.39 -4.23
C VAL A 91 -6.35 13.60 -4.23
N GLN A 92 -6.36 12.31 -4.54
CA GLN A 92 -5.14 11.51 -4.64
C GLN A 92 -4.17 11.98 -5.73
N ASN A 93 -4.69 12.54 -6.81
CA ASN A 93 -3.89 13.05 -7.91
C ASN A 93 -3.43 14.51 -7.70
N SER A 94 -4.13 15.28 -6.86
CA SER A 94 -3.89 16.72 -6.67
C SER A 94 -3.22 17.08 -5.34
N ASP A 95 -3.35 16.24 -4.30
CA ASP A 95 -2.83 16.55 -2.97
C ASP A 95 -1.31 16.44 -2.95
N PHE A 96 -0.65 17.59 -3.09
CA PHE A 96 0.74 17.76 -2.73
C PHE A 96 0.83 18.40 -1.34
N ASN A 97 1.21 17.61 -0.33
CA ASN A 97 1.52 18.12 1.00
C ASN A 97 3.02 17.91 1.29
N PRO A 98 3.84 18.96 1.21
CA PRO A 98 5.29 18.83 1.41
C PRO A 98 5.66 18.53 2.87
N LEU A 99 4.77 18.85 3.82
CA LEU A 99 4.97 18.57 5.25
C LEU A 99 4.73 17.10 5.59
N SER A 100 3.84 16.40 4.86
CA SER A 100 3.64 14.95 5.04
C SER A 100 4.75 14.11 4.40
N LEU A 101 5.51 14.67 3.46
CA LEU A 101 6.60 13.96 2.78
C LEU A 101 7.88 13.89 3.62
N GLY A 102 8.17 14.89 4.46
CA GLY A 102 9.32 14.85 5.36
C GLY A 102 9.04 14.17 6.71
N THR A 103 7.78 13.85 7.02
CA THR A 103 7.40 12.93 8.12
C THR A 103 7.23 11.48 7.63
N ALA A 104 7.65 11.15 6.40
CA ALA A 104 7.64 9.80 5.83
C ALA A 104 8.42 8.74 6.64
N SER A 105 9.10 9.17 7.71
CA SER A 105 9.57 8.32 8.77
C SER A 105 8.41 7.88 9.68
N SER A 106 7.64 6.92 9.17
CA SER A 106 6.93 5.85 9.89
C SER A 106 5.95 6.24 11.02
N SER A 107 4.69 5.84 10.83
CA SER A 107 3.69 5.54 11.86
C SER A 107 2.80 6.66 12.40
N SER A 108 2.41 7.66 11.61
CA SER A 108 1.21 8.41 11.94
C SER A 108 0.35 8.59 10.70
N ASN A 109 -0.96 8.40 10.85
CA ASN A 109 -1.93 8.69 9.79
C ASN A 109 -1.92 10.17 9.36
N LEU A 110 -1.12 11.04 10.00
CA LEU A 110 -0.75 12.37 9.50
C LEU A 110 -0.14 12.36 8.09
N THR A 111 0.24 11.20 7.52
CA THR A 111 0.63 11.08 6.12
C THR A 111 -0.56 11.08 5.14
N SER A 112 -1.77 10.75 5.61
CA SER A 112 -2.99 10.87 4.81
C SER A 112 -3.39 12.35 4.76
N GLY A 113 -3.62 12.91 3.57
CA GLY A 113 -4.10 14.28 3.44
C GLY A 113 -5.45 14.43 4.16
N LEU A 114 -5.63 15.50 4.95
CA LEU A 114 -6.89 15.79 5.65
C LEU A 114 -8.12 15.67 4.73
N HIS A 115 -7.97 16.10 3.47
CA HIS A 115 -9.02 15.98 2.45
C HIS A 115 -9.40 14.53 2.14
N GLN A 116 -8.40 13.66 2.07
CA GLN A 116 -8.61 12.23 1.86
C GLN A 116 -9.34 11.60 3.06
N ASP A 117 -9.03 12.03 4.29
CA ASP A 117 -9.69 11.49 5.49
C ASP A 117 -11.13 11.96 5.60
N ILE A 118 -11.43 13.22 5.27
CA ILE A 118 -12.81 13.73 5.20
C ILE A 118 -13.62 12.92 4.17
N LEU A 119 -13.07 12.66 2.99
CA LEU A 119 -13.77 11.88 1.96
C LEU A 119 -14.01 10.42 2.35
N ARG A 120 -13.20 9.89 3.27
CA ARG A 120 -13.36 8.56 3.85
C ARG A 120 -14.18 8.55 5.15
N ASN A 121 -14.67 9.71 5.61
CA ASN A 121 -15.32 9.90 6.92
C ASN A 121 -14.46 9.37 8.08
N ARG A 122 -13.16 9.61 8.01
CA ARG A 122 -12.16 9.12 8.95
C ARG A 122 -11.54 10.24 9.81
N GLU A 123 -11.99 11.48 9.62
CA GLU A 123 -11.45 12.70 10.25
C GLU A 123 -11.53 12.73 11.78
N ALA A 124 -12.46 11.98 12.38
CA ALA A 124 -12.64 11.86 13.82
C ALA A 124 -12.17 10.51 14.38
N SER A 125 -11.59 9.64 13.55
CA SER A 125 -11.03 8.37 14.01
C SER A 125 -9.63 8.57 14.59
N VAL A 126 -9.27 7.75 15.57
CA VAL A 126 -7.95 7.77 16.21
C VAL A 126 -7.40 6.36 16.14
N ASP A 127 -6.22 6.22 15.53
CA ASP A 127 -5.50 4.95 15.47
C ASP A 127 -4.43 4.86 16.56
N TRP A 128 -3.91 3.64 16.77
CA TRP A 128 -2.78 3.41 17.67
C TRP A 128 -1.53 4.19 17.25
N GLU A 129 -1.36 4.42 15.94
CA GLU A 129 -0.28 5.23 15.34
C GLU A 129 -0.32 6.69 15.80
N ASP A 130 -1.53 7.24 16.02
CA ASP A 130 -1.72 8.62 16.45
C ASP A 130 -1.44 8.79 17.96
N VAL A 131 -1.68 7.73 18.75
CA VAL A 131 -1.47 7.72 20.21
C VAL A 131 -0.02 7.39 20.57
N TYR A 132 0.57 6.45 19.82
CA TYR A 132 1.94 6.01 19.99
C TYR A 132 2.71 6.29 18.70
N PRO A 133 3.07 7.57 18.45
CA PRO A 133 3.99 7.87 17.36
C PRO A 133 5.25 7.07 17.64
N GLY A 134 5.57 6.12 16.77
CA GLY A 134 6.73 5.28 16.89
C GLY A 134 7.93 6.18 17.18
N SER A 135 8.64 5.88 18.26
CA SER A 135 9.85 6.61 18.64
C SER A 135 10.91 6.37 17.56
N VAL A 136 10.85 7.13 16.48
CA VAL A 136 11.97 7.30 15.56
C VAL A 136 12.88 8.32 16.20
N VAL A 137 13.64 7.86 17.21
CA VAL A 137 14.91 8.50 17.53
C VAL A 137 15.80 8.25 16.31
N SER A 138 15.64 9.11 15.31
CA SER A 138 16.66 9.28 14.29
C SER A 138 17.83 9.92 15.02
N GLY A 139 18.79 9.08 15.42
CA GLY A 139 20.01 9.50 16.09
C GLY A 139 20.84 10.38 15.17
N GLY A 140 20.63 11.69 15.28
CA GLY A 140 21.34 12.69 14.50
C GLY A 140 20.54 13.98 14.48
N VAL A 141 21.19 15.07 14.88
CA VAL A 141 20.72 16.48 14.89
C VAL A 141 19.44 16.69 14.07
N SER A 142 18.37 17.06 14.76
CA SER A 142 17.10 17.51 14.18
C SER A 142 17.34 18.78 13.34
N LEU A 143 17.77 18.59 12.10
CA LEU A 143 17.40 19.49 11.02
C LEU A 143 15.94 19.13 10.71
N GLY A 144 15.03 20.09 10.88
CA GLY A 144 13.61 19.87 10.65
C GLY A 144 13.33 19.25 9.28
N VAL A 145 12.14 18.67 9.14
CA VAL A 145 11.54 18.17 7.89
C VAL A 145 12.05 18.98 6.69
N ASP A 146 12.82 18.36 5.79
CA ASP A 146 13.35 19.02 4.59
C ASP A 146 12.23 19.21 3.56
N VAL A 147 11.44 20.26 3.79
CA VAL A 147 10.33 20.68 2.94
C VAL A 147 10.85 21.07 1.55
N HIS A 148 12.06 21.63 1.47
CA HIS A 148 12.64 22.08 0.21
C HIS A 148 13.02 20.90 -0.68
N GLY A 149 13.73 19.90 -0.16
CA GLY A 149 14.04 18.67 -0.91
C GLY A 149 12.79 17.87 -1.31
N ALA A 150 11.75 17.88 -0.47
CA ALA A 150 10.44 17.30 -0.79
C ALA A 150 9.76 17.98 -2.00
N ILE A 151 9.86 19.31 -2.08
CA ILE A 151 9.32 20.14 -3.18
C ILE A 151 10.16 19.96 -4.45
N GLU A 152 11.49 19.93 -4.35
CA GLU A 152 12.38 19.69 -5.50
C GLU A 152 12.08 18.34 -6.14
N LYS A 153 11.95 17.29 -5.32
CA LYS A 153 11.60 15.94 -5.78
C LYS A 153 10.23 15.87 -6.45
N SER A 154 9.23 16.61 -5.98
CA SER A 154 7.90 16.60 -6.60
C SER A 154 7.86 17.38 -7.91
N LEU A 155 8.67 18.43 -8.03
CA LEU A 155 8.82 19.24 -9.23
C LEU A 155 9.81 18.63 -10.24
N GLY A 156 10.57 17.61 -9.84
CA GLY A 156 11.54 16.90 -10.69
C GLY A 156 12.79 17.74 -11.00
N ILE A 157 13.14 18.64 -10.09
CA ILE A 157 14.33 19.52 -10.16
C ILE A 157 15.44 19.00 -9.25
#